data_AF-F0ZH94-F1
#
_entry.id   AF-F0ZH94-F1
#
_cell.length_a   1.000
_cell.length_b   1.000
_cell.length_c   1.000
_cell.angle_alpha   90.00
_cell.angle_beta   90.00
_cell.angle_gamma   90.00
#
_symmetry.space_group_name_H-M   'P 1'
#
loop_
_entity.id
_entity.type
_entity.pdbx_description
1 polymer ?
#
loop_
_entity_poly.entity_id
_entity_poly.type
_entity_poly.pdbx_seq_one_letter_code
_entity_poly.pdbx_strand_id
1 'polypeptide(L)'
;MNVKYCLVLIVCMILTCGFVNNINADCNCNGATKIVNSNDPNVLSEDVVKIFAHWDLNGSVFLYNKTDGYIQLPDEFRNNVQSFQSGIDVCFIKWYPREQVQIHAGDYHKNYAALTNFGQRMDGLYAGLCSDVICPISK
;
A
#
# COMPACT_ATOMS: atom_id res chain seq x y z
N MET A 1 58.76 -5.67 -25.85
CA MET A 1 57.44 -5.13 -25.44
C MET A 1 56.75 -6.15 -24.54
N ASN A 2 56.17 -5.66 -23.45
CA ASN A 2 55.92 -6.38 -22.20
C ASN A 2 54.76 -7.39 -22.24
N VAL A 3 55.06 -8.67 -22.03
CA VAL A 3 54.10 -9.80 -21.90
C VAL A 3 53.31 -9.72 -20.57
N LYS A 4 53.61 -8.76 -19.70
CA LYS A 4 52.98 -8.60 -18.37
C LYS A 4 51.56 -7.99 -18.37
N TYR A 5 51.08 -7.48 -19.51
CA TYR A 5 49.79 -6.78 -19.56
C TYR A 5 48.60 -7.63 -20.06
N CYS A 6 48.82 -8.82 -20.63
CA CYS A 6 47.70 -9.68 -21.07
C CYS A 6 46.96 -10.37 -19.91
N LEU A 7 47.64 -10.62 -18.79
CA LEU A 7 47.06 -11.40 -17.69
C LEU A 7 46.13 -10.56 -16.79
N VAL A 8 46.29 -9.23 -16.79
CA VAL A 8 45.43 -8.31 -16.02
C VAL A 8 44.05 -8.15 -16.66
N LEU A 9 43.95 -8.27 -17.99
CA LEU A 9 42.67 -8.13 -18.70
C LEU A 9 41.72 -9.32 -18.52
N ILE A 10 42.24 -10.51 -18.21
CA ILE A 10 41.41 -11.71 -18.04
C ILE A 10 40.73 -11.73 -16.66
N VAL A 11 41.36 -11.13 -15.64
CA VAL A 11 40.77 -11.08 -14.28
C VAL A 11 39.62 -10.08 -14.18
N CYS A 12 39.57 -9.05 -15.04
CA CYS A 12 38.49 -8.06 -15.04
C CYS A 12 37.19 -8.55 -15.70
N MET A 13 37.24 -9.52 -16.63
CA MET A 13 36.02 -10.04 -17.29
C MET A 13 35.28 -11.11 -16.47
N ILE A 14 35.92 -11.74 -15.49
CA ILE A 14 35.27 -12.79 -14.69
C ILE A 14 34.49 -12.19 -13.51
N LEU A 15 34.75 -10.91 -13.16
CA LEU A 15 34.05 -10.23 -12.06
C LEU A 15 32.70 -9.61 -12.44
N THR A 16 32.30 -9.64 -13.72
CA THR A 16 30.99 -9.13 -14.17
C THR A 16 29.95 -10.23 -14.46
N CYS A 17 30.27 -11.49 -14.17
CA CYS A 17 29.34 -12.61 -14.38
C CYS A 17 28.79 -13.23 -13.07
N GLY A 18 29.00 -12.57 -11.93
CA GLY A 18 28.43 -12.98 -10.64
C GLY A 18 27.31 -12.04 -10.23
N PHE A 19 26.11 -12.59 -10.07
CA PHE A 19 24.86 -11.91 -9.63
C PHE A 19 24.08 -11.14 -10.69
N VAL A 20 23.76 -11.80 -11.81
CA VAL A 20 22.39 -11.63 -12.33
C VAL A 20 21.53 -12.63 -11.56
N ASN A 21 21.15 -12.27 -10.33
CA ASN A 21 19.94 -12.87 -9.77
C ASN A 21 18.83 -12.33 -10.66
N ASN A 22 18.40 -13.13 -11.64
CA ASN A 22 17.04 -13.06 -12.16
C ASN A 22 16.14 -13.36 -10.96
N ILE A 23 15.91 -12.34 -10.15
CA ILE A 23 14.72 -12.29 -9.33
C ILE A 23 13.64 -12.05 -10.38
N ASN A 24 13.13 -13.14 -10.95
CA ASN A 24 11.73 -13.16 -11.33
C ASN A 24 11.03 -12.82 -10.03
N ALA A 25 10.76 -11.53 -9.84
CA ALA A 25 9.66 -11.11 -9.01
C ALA A 25 8.45 -11.63 -9.75
N ASP A 26 8.15 -12.92 -9.54
CA ASP A 26 6.80 -13.40 -9.70
C ASP A 26 5.98 -12.44 -8.84
N CYS A 27 5.26 -11.54 -9.51
CA CYS A 27 4.27 -10.69 -8.89
C CYS A 27 3.22 -11.64 -8.35
N ASN A 28 3.48 -12.17 -7.16
CA ASN A 28 2.54 -13.01 -6.47
C ASN A 28 1.48 -12.06 -5.95
N CYS A 29 0.49 -11.77 -6.79
CA CYS A 29 -0.75 -11.08 -6.44
C CYS A 29 -1.62 -11.97 -5.54
N ASN A 30 -1.01 -12.63 -4.55
CA ASN A 30 -1.75 -13.14 -3.42
C ASN A 30 -1.97 -11.92 -2.51
N GLY A 31 -2.99 -11.13 -2.84
CA GLY A 31 -3.64 -10.30 -1.84
C GLY A 31 -3.93 -11.24 -0.68
N ALA A 32 -3.18 -11.06 0.41
CA ALA A 32 -3.27 -11.93 1.55
C ALA A 32 -4.60 -11.58 2.22
N THR A 33 -5.68 -12.20 1.74
CA THR A 33 -6.95 -12.21 2.44
C THR A 33 -6.64 -12.89 3.77
N LYS A 34 -6.43 -12.07 4.80
CA LYS A 34 -6.48 -12.50 6.18
C LYS A 34 -7.76 -13.32 6.28
N ILE A 35 -7.65 -14.62 6.57
CA ILE A 35 -8.83 -15.45 6.80
C ILE A 35 -9.44 -14.90 8.09
N VAL A 36 -10.40 -13.99 7.95
CA VAL A 36 -11.09 -13.41 9.08
C VAL A 36 -12.09 -14.46 9.57
N ASN A 37 -11.78 -15.10 10.70
CA ASN A 37 -12.81 -15.78 11.48
C ASN A 37 -13.69 -14.69 12.12
N SER A 38 -14.73 -14.24 11.42
CA SER A 38 -15.49 -13.03 11.76
C SER A 38 -16.66 -13.32 12.71
N ASN A 39 -16.36 -13.55 13.99
CA ASN A 39 -17.35 -13.28 15.05
C ASN A 39 -17.32 -11.80 15.49
N ASP A 40 -16.40 -11.00 14.95
CA ASP A 40 -16.30 -9.57 15.23
C ASP A 40 -17.20 -8.77 14.27
N PRO A 41 -18.23 -8.07 14.77
CA PRO A 41 -19.17 -7.29 13.94
C PRO A 41 -18.53 -6.07 13.27
N ASN A 42 -17.32 -5.68 13.66
CA ASN A 42 -16.62 -4.53 13.06
C ASN A 42 -15.77 -4.94 11.85
N VAL A 43 -15.56 -6.24 11.63
CA VAL A 43 -14.86 -6.68 10.42
C VAL A 43 -15.83 -6.68 9.25
N LEU A 44 -15.43 -5.99 8.19
CA LEU A 44 -16.23 -5.88 6.98
C LEU A 44 -15.97 -7.07 6.06
N SER A 45 -17.03 -7.80 5.71
CA SER A 45 -17.01 -8.93 4.78
C SER A 45 -17.27 -8.54 3.32
N GLU A 46 -17.65 -7.29 3.07
CA GLU A 46 -17.87 -6.73 1.74
C GLU A 46 -16.54 -6.28 1.13
N ASP A 47 -16.35 -6.45 -0.19
CA ASP A 47 -15.15 -6.03 -0.91
C ASP A 47 -15.05 -4.50 -1.14
N VAL A 48 -15.22 -3.72 -0.07
CA VAL A 48 -15.19 -2.26 -0.07
C VAL A 48 -14.39 -1.72 1.11
N VAL A 49 -14.07 -0.43 1.05
CA VAL A 49 -13.52 0.34 2.18
C VAL A 49 -14.54 1.38 2.60
N LYS A 50 -14.81 1.45 3.90
CA LYS A 50 -15.70 2.44 4.52
C LYS A 50 -14.86 3.38 5.35
N ILE A 51 -14.86 4.66 5.00
CA ILE A 51 -14.17 5.72 5.75
C ILE A 51 -15.22 6.59 6.43
N PHE A 52 -15.06 6.83 7.72
CA PHE A 52 -16.03 7.53 8.54
C PHE A 52 -15.47 8.85 9.05
N ALA A 53 -16.32 9.88 9.04
CA ALA A 53 -15.96 11.21 9.50
C ALA A 53 -15.90 11.34 11.03
N HIS A 54 -16.44 10.37 11.79
CA HIS A 54 -16.43 10.36 13.26
C HIS A 54 -15.77 9.08 13.81
N TRP A 55 -15.54 9.05 15.13
CA TRP A 55 -15.07 7.85 15.83
C TRP A 55 -16.12 6.74 15.80
N ASP A 56 -15.68 5.54 16.19
CA ASP A 56 -16.52 4.37 16.41
C ASP A 56 -17.37 3.96 15.20
N LEU A 57 -16.85 4.20 13.99
CA LEU A 57 -17.46 3.79 12.71
C LEU A 57 -18.82 4.47 12.47
N ASN A 58 -18.88 5.78 12.75
CA ASN A 58 -20.13 6.55 12.72
C ASN A 58 -19.98 7.87 11.92
N GLY A 59 -21.12 8.56 11.72
CA GLY A 59 -21.21 9.82 11.00
C GLY A 59 -21.30 9.63 9.48
N SER A 60 -20.88 10.65 8.72
CA SER A 60 -20.77 10.57 7.27
C SER A 60 -19.84 9.43 6.87
N VAL A 61 -20.19 8.72 5.80
CA VAL A 61 -19.41 7.61 5.27
C VAL A 61 -19.01 7.86 3.83
N PHE A 62 -17.74 7.64 3.52
CA PHE A 62 -17.22 7.54 2.17
C PHE A 62 -16.99 6.05 1.85
N LEU A 63 -17.57 5.61 0.74
CA LEU A 63 -17.43 4.24 0.24
C LEU A 63 -16.45 4.24 -0.93
N TYR A 64 -15.50 3.30 -0.88
CA TYR A 64 -14.55 3.07 -1.94
C TYR A 64 -14.60 1.60 -2.36
N ASN A 65 -14.75 1.36 -3.66
CA ASN A 65 -14.79 0.03 -4.24
C ASN A 65 -13.43 -0.34 -4.81
N LYS A 66 -13.15 -1.64 -4.84
CA LYS A 66 -11.91 -2.19 -5.41
C LYS A 66 -11.63 -1.73 -6.87
N THR A 67 -12.67 -1.42 -7.63
CA THR A 67 -12.60 -1.03 -9.04
C THR A 67 -12.37 0.46 -9.29
N ASP A 68 -12.42 1.31 -8.24
CA ASP A 68 -12.42 2.76 -8.41
C ASP A 68 -11.03 3.33 -8.78
N GLY A 69 -9.97 2.52 -8.63
CA GLY A 69 -8.60 2.93 -8.91
C GLY A 69 -8.12 3.97 -7.90
N TYR A 70 -7.21 4.87 -8.29
CA TYR A 70 -6.79 5.92 -7.37
C TYR A 70 -7.91 6.95 -7.19
N ILE A 71 -8.33 7.17 -5.94
CA ILE A 71 -9.28 8.21 -5.59
C ILE A 71 -8.65 9.16 -4.58
N GLN A 72 -8.73 10.46 -4.91
CA GLN A 72 -8.47 11.52 -3.95
C GLN A 72 -9.68 11.66 -3.02
N LEU A 73 -9.44 11.71 -1.71
CA LEU A 73 -10.52 11.89 -0.76
C LEU A 73 -11.17 13.27 -0.89
N PRO A 74 -12.51 13.36 -0.75
CA PRO A 74 -13.20 14.62 -0.55
C PRO A 74 -12.70 15.34 0.71
N ASP A 75 -12.76 16.68 0.71
CA ASP A 75 -12.20 17.50 1.78
C ASP A 75 -12.73 17.17 3.18
N GLU A 76 -14.00 16.73 3.28
CA GLU A 76 -14.63 16.29 4.53
C GLU A 76 -13.87 15.13 5.19
N PHE A 77 -13.37 14.18 4.40
CA PHE A 77 -12.65 13.01 4.90
C PHE A 77 -11.13 13.19 4.86
N ARG A 78 -10.63 14.03 3.94
CA ARG A 78 -9.20 14.22 3.69
C ARG A 78 -8.43 14.70 4.92
N ASN A 79 -9.02 15.61 5.69
CA ASN A 79 -8.36 16.26 6.83
C ASN A 79 -8.75 15.60 8.17
N ASN A 80 -9.54 14.53 8.15
CA ASN A 80 -10.00 13.91 9.39
C ASN A 80 -10.55 12.49 9.18
N VAL A 81 -9.68 11.53 8.90
CA VAL A 81 -10.08 10.12 8.82
C VAL A 81 -10.19 9.56 10.24
N GLN A 82 -11.37 9.75 10.83
CA GLN A 82 -11.60 9.44 12.23
C GLN A 82 -11.72 7.94 12.49
N SER A 83 -12.35 7.20 11.60
CA SER A 83 -12.41 5.73 11.69
C SER A 83 -12.60 5.09 10.31
N PHE A 84 -12.28 3.80 10.18
CA PHE A 84 -12.43 3.07 8.93
C PHE A 84 -12.68 1.57 9.15
N GLN A 85 -13.23 0.93 8.11
CA GLN A 85 -13.25 -0.52 7.91
C GLN A 85 -12.76 -0.84 6.51
N SER A 86 -11.94 -1.87 6.36
CA SER A 86 -11.46 -2.34 5.06
C SER A 86 -11.83 -3.80 4.88
N GLY A 87 -12.60 -4.13 3.86
CA GLY A 87 -12.82 -5.52 3.43
C GLY A 87 -11.87 -5.97 2.33
N ILE A 88 -11.05 -5.05 1.80
CA ILE A 88 -10.03 -5.33 0.79
C ILE A 88 -8.65 -4.85 1.26
N ASP A 89 -7.59 -5.33 0.61
CA ASP A 89 -6.29 -4.69 0.73
C ASP A 89 -6.33 -3.33 0.04
N VAL A 90 -5.88 -2.29 0.74
CA VAL A 90 -5.88 -0.91 0.23
C VAL A 90 -4.63 -0.18 0.73
N CYS A 91 -4.06 0.64 -0.13
CA CYS A 91 -3.02 1.59 0.24
C CYS A 91 -3.62 2.94 0.55
N PHE A 92 -3.45 3.41 1.78
CA PHE A 92 -3.75 4.78 2.17
C PHE A 92 -2.56 5.68 1.86
N ILE A 93 -2.83 6.84 1.26
CA ILE A 93 -1.79 7.69 0.67
C ILE A 93 -1.90 9.11 1.23
N LYS A 94 -0.75 9.64 1.65
CA LYS A 94 -0.51 11.04 1.98
C LYS A 94 0.66 11.52 1.11
N TRP A 95 0.48 12.62 0.39
CA TRP A 95 1.48 13.13 -0.56
C TRP A 95 2.42 14.15 0.06
N TYR A 96 1.99 14.87 1.10
CA TYR A 96 2.78 15.95 1.71
C TYR A 96 2.69 15.92 3.25
N PRO A 97 3.70 15.36 3.97
CA PRO A 97 4.84 14.60 3.44
C PRO A 97 4.38 13.30 2.76
N ARG A 98 5.20 12.77 1.84
CA ARG A 98 4.89 11.51 1.15
C ARG A 98 5.01 10.36 2.15
N GLU A 99 3.88 9.77 2.48
CA GLU A 99 3.72 8.65 3.41
C GLU A 99 2.61 7.74 2.90
N GLN A 100 2.78 6.43 3.09
CA GLN A 100 1.79 5.44 2.68
C GLN A 100 1.63 4.41 3.79
N VAL A 101 0.39 3.96 3.99
CA VAL A 101 0.06 2.94 4.99
C VAL A 101 -0.71 1.83 4.29
N GLN A 102 -0.16 0.62 4.37
CA GLN A 102 -0.88 -0.57 3.94
C GLN A 102 -1.95 -0.89 4.96
N ILE A 103 -3.18 -1.06 4.49
CA ILE A 103 -4.29 -1.61 5.25
C ILE A 103 -4.67 -2.94 4.62
N HIS A 104 -4.87 -3.96 5.44
CA HIS A 104 -5.22 -5.28 4.96
C HIS A 104 -6.73 -5.52 5.01
N ALA A 105 -7.20 -6.43 4.17
CA ALA A 105 -8.57 -6.92 4.24
C ALA A 105 -8.90 -7.43 5.65
N GLY A 106 -10.02 -6.94 6.18
CA GLY A 106 -10.52 -7.22 7.53
C GLY A 106 -10.01 -6.27 8.62
N ASP A 107 -9.08 -5.35 8.32
CA ASP A 107 -8.63 -4.37 9.29
C ASP A 107 -9.66 -3.24 9.45
N TYR A 108 -9.79 -2.76 10.68
CA TYR A 108 -10.65 -1.63 11.01
C TYR A 108 -10.03 -0.85 12.17
N HIS A 109 -10.43 0.41 12.31
CA HIS A 109 -9.95 1.25 13.39
C HIS A 109 -11.00 2.29 13.79
N LYS A 110 -11.28 2.43 15.09
CA LYS A 110 -12.39 3.28 15.60
C LYS A 110 -12.00 4.72 15.93
N ASN A 111 -10.71 5.03 16.05
CA ASN A 111 -10.20 6.35 16.41
C ASN A 111 -8.85 6.64 15.71
N TYR A 112 -8.81 6.42 14.40
CA TYR A 112 -7.58 6.36 13.60
C TYR A 112 -6.79 7.68 13.60
N ALA A 113 -7.46 8.83 13.41
CA ALA A 113 -6.81 10.14 13.48
C ALA A 113 -6.30 10.51 14.88
N ALA A 114 -6.88 9.94 15.94
CA ALA A 114 -6.43 10.20 17.31
C ALA A 114 -5.17 9.41 17.67
N LEU A 115 -5.01 8.19 17.13
CA LEU A 115 -3.86 7.34 17.42
C LEU A 115 -2.71 7.48 16.42
N THR A 116 -2.98 8.02 15.23
CA THR A 116 -1.98 8.15 14.17
C THR A 116 -1.96 9.55 13.58
N ASN A 117 -0.76 10.12 13.42
CA ASN A 117 -0.57 11.36 12.66
C ASN A 117 -0.97 11.21 11.18
N PHE A 118 -1.07 9.97 10.71
CA PHE A 118 -1.54 9.66 9.36
C PHE A 118 -3.04 9.93 9.23
N GLY A 119 -3.88 9.43 10.15
CA GLY A 119 -5.34 9.63 10.09
C GLY A 119 -5.78 11.09 10.19
N GLN A 120 -4.95 11.98 10.77
CA GLN A 120 -5.21 13.42 10.79
C GLN A 120 -5.19 14.05 9.40
N ARG A 121 -4.54 13.43 8.42
CA ARG A 121 -4.62 13.85 7.02
C ARG A 121 -4.24 12.71 6.08
N MET A 122 -5.21 12.31 5.27
CA MET A 122 -5.07 11.31 4.21
C MET A 122 -5.51 11.91 2.88
N ASP A 123 -4.64 11.90 1.88
CA ASP A 123 -4.93 12.55 0.59
C ASP A 123 -5.76 11.65 -0.34
N GLY A 124 -5.58 10.33 -0.27
CA GLY A 124 -6.33 9.40 -1.10
C GLY A 124 -6.04 7.95 -0.78
N LEU A 125 -6.62 7.07 -1.60
CA LEU A 125 -6.46 5.64 -1.46
C LEU A 125 -6.45 4.95 -2.83
N TYR A 126 -5.84 3.77 -2.86
CA TYR A 126 -5.73 2.90 -4.03
C TYR A 126 -5.87 1.44 -3.62
N ALA A 127 -6.64 0.65 -4.38
CA ALA A 127 -6.87 -0.76 -4.07
C ALA A 127 -5.63 -1.60 -4.37
N GLY A 128 -5.31 -2.56 -3.48
CA GLY A 128 -4.14 -3.42 -3.59
C GLY A 128 -3.02 -3.03 -2.63
N LEU A 129 -1.80 -3.36 -3.01
CA LEU A 129 -0.63 -3.14 -2.16
C LEU A 129 -0.02 -1.77 -2.40
N CYS A 130 0.52 -1.14 -1.35
CA CYS A 130 1.26 0.12 -1.48
C CYS A 130 2.50 -0.01 -2.39
N SER A 131 3.08 -1.21 -2.50
CA SER A 131 4.13 -1.49 -3.49
C SER A 131 3.69 -1.22 -4.93
N ASP A 132 2.40 -1.39 -5.22
CA ASP A 132 1.83 -1.25 -6.56
C ASP A 132 1.62 0.23 -6.92
N VAL A 133 1.50 1.10 -5.90
CA VAL A 133 1.28 2.55 -6.05
C VAL A 133 2.59 3.30 -6.36
N ILE A 134 3.75 2.78 -5.90
CA ILE A 134 5.03 3.50 -5.97
C ILE A 134 5.77 3.31 -7.31
N CYS A 135 5.33 2.43 -8.20
CA CYS A 135 5.91 2.36 -9.54
C CYS A 135 5.31 3.46 -10.43
N PRO A 136 6.05 4.53 -10.80
CA PRO A 136 5.68 5.24 -12.01
C PRO A 136 5.73 4.18 -13.11
N ILE A 137 4.61 3.94 -13.77
CA ILE A 137 4.63 3.18 -15.03
C ILE A 137 5.47 4.05 -15.96
N SER A 138 6.76 3.73 -16.04
CA SER A 138 7.66 4.17 -17.08
C SER A 138 7.01 3.74 -18.39
N LYS A 139 6.29 4.66 -19.02
CA LYS A 139 5.92 4.53 -20.42
C LYS A 139 7.16 4.69 -21.28
#